data_AF-A0A419ETM1-F1
#
_entry.id   AF-A0A419ETM1-F1
#
_cell.length_a   1.000
_cell.length_b   1.000
_cell.length_c   1.000
_cell.angle_alpha   90.00
_cell.angle_beta   90.00
_cell.angle_gamma   90.00
#
_symmetry.space_group_name_H-M   'P 1'
#
loop_
_entity.id
_entity.type
_entity.pdbx_description
1 polymer ?
#
loop_
_entity_poly.entity_id
_entity_poly.type
_entity_poly.pdbx_seq_one_letter_code
_entity_poly.pdbx_strand_id
1 'polypeptide(L)'
;MKPLPSIAIAIVLLIVGMVPLYTMLSVQGRKIENPRWYIICHKIAGYVFALLAFFMFATMLWRASGYWFGTSPVVAVHVTLAFSFLFLLTLKILVARYFKRLSGSLFTLGIAVYLLLFALVALTSSHHLVWRVTKKGKVSYSDAPIVDMELGKQLLVAKCSVCHPLSDILKPRSKEAWQKAVGQMAERAHSMMTIDEANLILHYLIENTSPRLAPASAGASPLERYCLPCHDTTEVLEIPRSREEWDAIVSQMHMHDPDIVPDKDIDEIVEYLLRKQEGAALDDRPES
;
A
#
# COMPACT_ATOMS: atom_id res chain seq x y z
N MET A 1 5.51 -10.68 -0.66
CA MET A 1 6.27 -10.47 -1.92
C MET A 1 6.01 -9.06 -2.43
N LYS A 2 7.04 -8.36 -2.94
CA LYS A 2 6.87 -7.11 -3.71
C LYS A 2 5.86 -7.36 -4.87
N PRO A 3 5.12 -6.35 -5.37
CA PRO A 3 4.09 -6.56 -6.41
C PRO A 3 4.66 -7.08 -7.76
N LEU A 4 5.95 -6.87 -8.01
CA LEU A 4 6.62 -7.25 -9.26
C LEU A 4 6.67 -8.78 -9.53
N PRO A 5 7.12 -9.65 -8.59
CA PRO A 5 7.13 -11.10 -8.81
C PRO A 5 5.74 -11.70 -9.05
N SER A 6 4.68 -11.21 -8.39
CA SER A 6 3.32 -11.71 -8.61
C SER A 6 2.82 -11.42 -10.03
N ILE A 7 3.15 -10.25 -10.59
CA ILE A 7 2.79 -9.90 -11.97
C ILE A 7 3.55 -10.78 -12.97
N ALA A 8 4.85 -11.00 -12.73
CA ALA A 8 5.65 -11.87 -13.60
C ALA A 8 5.10 -13.30 -13.65
N ILE A 9 4.76 -13.87 -12.49
CA ILE A 9 4.16 -15.21 -12.40
C ILE A 9 2.80 -15.25 -13.13
N ALA A 10 1.97 -14.21 -12.99
CA ALA A 10 0.68 -14.12 -13.67
C ALA A 10 0.82 -14.07 -15.21
N ILE A 11 1.82 -13.34 -15.73
CA ILE A 11 2.12 -13.31 -17.17
C ILE A 11 2.59 -14.69 -17.66
N VAL A 12 3.47 -15.34 -16.90
CA VAL A 12 3.90 -16.73 -17.21
C VAL A 12 2.69 -17.67 -17.22
N LEU A 13 1.77 -17.52 -16.26
CA LEU A 13 0.55 -18.32 -16.20
C LEU A 13 -0.34 -18.13 -17.44
N LEU A 14 -0.47 -16.90 -17.96
CA LEU A 14 -1.16 -16.65 -19.23
C LEU A 14 -0.49 -17.33 -20.42
N ILE A 15 0.83 -17.18 -20.55
CA ILE A 15 1.59 -17.77 -21.66
C ILE A 15 1.47 -19.30 -21.63
N VAL A 16 1.68 -19.91 -20.46
CA VAL A 16 1.55 -21.36 -20.28
C VAL A 16 0.11 -21.82 -20.52
N GLY A 17 -0.89 -21.04 -20.09
CA GLY A 17 -2.31 -21.31 -20.32
C GLY A 17 -2.75 -21.22 -21.80
N MET A 18 -2.04 -20.43 -22.60
CA MET A 18 -2.29 -20.30 -24.04
C MET A 18 -1.91 -21.58 -24.81
N VAL A 19 -0.87 -22.31 -24.37
CA VAL A 19 -0.41 -23.55 -25.01
C VAL A 19 -1.47 -24.65 -25.07
N PRO A 20 -2.15 -25.05 -23.96
CA PRO A 20 -3.20 -26.07 -24.01
C PRO A 20 -4.42 -25.60 -24.81
N LEU A 21 -4.72 -24.29 -24.85
CA LEU A 21 -5.78 -23.73 -25.69
C LEU A 21 -5.43 -23.85 -27.18
N TYR A 22 -4.24 -23.38 -27.56
CA TYR A 22 -3.74 -23.45 -28.94
C TYR A 22 -3.66 -24.88 -29.47
N THR A 23 -3.16 -25.81 -28.65
CA THR A 23 -3.06 -27.23 -29.04
C THR A 23 -4.43 -27.88 -29.24
N MET A 24 -5.42 -27.57 -28.40
CA MET A 24 -6.81 -28.03 -28.59
C MET A 24 -7.42 -27.46 -29.87
N LEU A 25 -7.28 -26.15 -30.10
CA LEU A 25 -7.75 -25.48 -31.32
C LEU A 25 -7.10 -26.06 -32.58
N SER A 26 -5.81 -26.39 -32.51
CA SER A 26 -5.07 -26.96 -33.63
C SER A 26 -5.59 -28.36 -33.99
N VAL A 27 -5.79 -29.22 -32.99
CA VAL A 27 -6.27 -30.60 -33.21
C VAL A 27 -7.72 -30.63 -33.68
N GLN A 28 -8.58 -29.72 -33.21
CA GLN A 28 -9.99 -29.67 -33.62
C GLN A 28 -10.21 -28.92 -34.94
N GLY A 29 -9.42 -27.87 -35.20
CA GLY A 29 -9.61 -26.98 -36.34
C GLY A 29 -8.76 -27.29 -37.58
N ARG A 30 -7.74 -28.15 -37.47
CA ARG A 30 -6.85 -28.51 -38.59
C ARG A 30 -6.75 -30.02 -38.74
N LYS A 31 -6.54 -30.49 -39.98
CA LYS A 31 -6.11 -31.88 -40.22
C LYS A 31 -4.63 -31.99 -39.88
N ILE A 32 -4.32 -32.66 -38.77
CA ILE A 32 -2.94 -32.88 -38.30
C ILE A 32 -2.57 -34.35 -38.52
N GLU A 33 -1.50 -34.60 -39.25
CA GLU A 33 -1.01 -35.95 -39.56
C GLU A 33 -0.54 -36.71 -38.31
N ASN A 34 0.11 -36.01 -37.37
CA ASN A 34 0.61 -36.60 -36.12
C ASN A 34 0.11 -35.83 -34.87
N PRO A 35 -1.06 -36.18 -34.31
CA PRO A 35 -1.62 -35.50 -33.16
C PRO A 35 -0.93 -35.83 -31.83
N ARG A 36 -0.05 -36.84 -31.79
CA ARG A 36 0.56 -37.33 -30.53
C ARG A 36 1.33 -36.23 -29.81
N TRP A 37 2.12 -35.45 -30.54
CA TRP A 37 2.88 -34.33 -29.98
C TRP A 37 1.98 -33.25 -29.36
N TYR A 38 0.89 -32.89 -30.04
CA TYR A 38 -0.07 -31.91 -29.52
C TYR A 38 -0.72 -32.37 -28.22
N ILE A 39 -1.07 -33.65 -28.11
CA ILE A 39 -1.66 -34.24 -26.90
C ILE A 39 -0.65 -34.24 -25.74
N ILE A 40 0.62 -34.57 -26.00
CA ILE A 40 1.67 -34.54 -24.98
C ILE A 40 1.91 -33.11 -24.50
N CYS A 41 2.10 -32.17 -25.42
CA CYS A 41 2.27 -30.75 -25.10
C CYS A 41 1.09 -30.20 -24.29
N HIS A 42 -0.14 -30.55 -24.69
CA HIS A 42 -1.35 -30.16 -23.96
C HIS A 42 -1.34 -30.68 -22.51
N LYS A 43 -0.99 -31.95 -22.31
CA LYS A 43 -0.96 -32.56 -20.97
C LYS A 43 0.11 -31.93 -20.09
N ILE A 44 1.34 -31.80 -20.59
CA ILE A 44 2.46 -31.22 -19.83
C ILE A 44 2.14 -29.76 -19.48
N ALA A 45 1.76 -28.95 -20.46
CA ALA A 45 1.41 -27.55 -20.23
C ALA A 45 0.21 -27.41 -19.28
N GLY A 46 -0.80 -28.30 -19.40
CA GLY A 46 -1.96 -28.32 -18.51
C GLY A 46 -1.60 -28.62 -17.04
N TYR A 47 -0.66 -29.54 -16.78
CA TYR A 47 -0.20 -29.82 -15.42
C TYR A 47 0.65 -28.68 -14.85
N VAL A 48 1.57 -28.13 -15.65
CA VAL A 48 2.37 -26.96 -15.24
C VAL A 48 1.45 -25.78 -14.93
N PHE A 49 0.45 -25.53 -15.77
CA PHE A 49 -0.57 -24.50 -15.57
C PHE A 49 -1.31 -24.69 -14.24
N ALA A 50 -1.83 -25.90 -13.98
CA ALA A 50 -2.58 -26.18 -12.76
C ALA A 50 -1.72 -26.02 -11.49
N LEU A 51 -0.45 -26.44 -11.55
CA LEU A 51 0.49 -26.30 -10.43
C LEU A 51 0.79 -24.82 -10.15
N LEU A 52 1.08 -24.03 -11.19
CA LEU A 52 1.32 -22.59 -11.06
C LEU A 52 0.08 -21.85 -10.54
N ALA A 53 -1.09 -22.19 -11.06
CA ALA A 53 -2.37 -21.64 -10.60
C ALA A 53 -2.62 -21.93 -9.12
N PHE A 54 -2.39 -23.17 -8.68
CA PHE A 54 -2.54 -23.55 -7.27
C PHE A 54 -1.55 -22.81 -6.36
N PHE A 55 -0.28 -22.73 -6.76
CA PHE A 55 0.74 -21.98 -6.03
C PHE A 55 0.36 -20.49 -5.90
N MET A 56 -0.09 -19.88 -7.00
CA MET A 56 -0.54 -18.48 -6.99
C MET A 56 -1.77 -18.29 -6.08
N PHE A 57 -2.74 -19.20 -6.14
CA PHE A 57 -3.92 -19.15 -5.28
C PHE A 57 -3.53 -19.25 -3.79
N ALA A 58 -2.67 -20.19 -3.42
CA ALA A 58 -2.22 -20.38 -2.05
C ALA A 58 -1.47 -19.14 -1.51
N THR A 59 -0.57 -18.56 -2.31
CA THR A 59 0.17 -17.34 -1.92
C THR A 59 -0.76 -16.13 -1.79
N MET A 60 -1.79 -16.02 -2.62
CA MET A 60 -2.81 -14.95 -2.52
C MET A 60 -3.73 -15.15 -1.32
N LEU A 61 -4.10 -16.38 -0.98
CA LEU A 61 -4.92 -16.68 0.20
C LEU A 61 -4.17 -16.37 1.50
N TRP A 62 -2.88 -16.75 1.56
CA TRP A 62 -1.99 -16.36 2.66
C TRP A 62 -1.85 -14.84 2.79
N ARG A 63 -1.80 -14.13 1.66
CA ARG A 63 -1.76 -12.66 1.67
C ARG A 63 -3.10 -12.06 2.12
N ALA A 64 -4.21 -12.67 1.75
CA ALA A 64 -5.55 -12.19 2.07
C ALA A 64 -5.92 -12.38 3.54
N SER A 65 -5.34 -13.37 4.25
CA SER A 65 -5.57 -13.58 5.69
C SER A 65 -5.04 -12.44 6.57
N GLY A 66 -4.30 -11.48 6.01
CA GLY A 66 -3.94 -10.23 6.69
C GLY A 66 -4.90 -9.06 6.46
N TYR A 67 -5.88 -9.19 5.56
CA TYR A 67 -6.84 -8.13 5.20
C TYR A 67 -8.21 -8.44 5.80
N TRP A 68 -8.59 -7.76 6.88
CA TRP A 68 -9.82 -8.07 7.61
C TRP A 68 -10.96 -7.05 7.43
N PHE A 69 -10.73 -5.85 6.88
CA PHE A 69 -11.77 -4.82 6.81
C PHE A 69 -11.70 -3.97 5.52
N GLY A 70 -12.86 -3.73 4.89
CA GLY A 70 -13.05 -2.76 3.79
C GLY A 70 -12.50 -3.18 2.41
N THR A 71 -12.93 -4.32 1.86
CA THR A 71 -12.48 -4.73 0.52
C THR A 71 -13.05 -3.79 -0.56
N SER A 72 -12.15 -3.17 -1.33
CA SER A 72 -12.52 -2.41 -2.53
C SER A 72 -13.40 -3.28 -3.46
N PRO A 73 -14.40 -2.71 -4.17
CA PRO A 73 -15.21 -3.44 -5.13
C PRO A 73 -14.38 -4.24 -6.14
N VAL A 74 -13.22 -3.70 -6.54
CA VAL A 74 -12.27 -4.38 -7.45
C VAL A 74 -11.72 -5.66 -6.83
N VAL A 75 -11.37 -5.63 -5.54
CA VAL A 75 -10.88 -6.80 -4.80
C VAL A 75 -11.97 -7.84 -4.66
N ALA A 76 -13.21 -7.44 -4.37
CA ALA A 76 -14.35 -8.34 -4.29
C ALA A 76 -14.62 -9.06 -5.62
N VAL A 77 -14.60 -8.31 -6.74
CA VAL A 77 -14.71 -8.89 -8.09
C VAL A 77 -13.54 -9.84 -8.38
N HIS A 78 -12.31 -9.45 -8.05
CA HIS A 78 -11.13 -10.29 -8.25
C HIS A 78 -11.23 -11.63 -7.50
N VAL A 79 -11.59 -11.59 -6.21
CA VAL A 79 -11.75 -12.79 -5.39
C VAL A 79 -12.85 -13.70 -5.95
N THR A 80 -14.00 -13.13 -6.33
CA THR A 80 -15.12 -13.87 -6.92
C THR A 80 -14.72 -14.57 -8.21
N LEU A 81 -13.99 -13.88 -9.10
CA LEU A 81 -13.43 -14.48 -10.30
C LEU A 81 -12.41 -15.57 -9.95
N ALA A 82 -11.54 -15.37 -8.95
CA ALA A 82 -10.52 -16.36 -8.58
C ALA A 82 -11.13 -17.68 -8.09
N PHE A 83 -12.19 -17.62 -7.29
CA PHE A 83 -12.92 -18.82 -6.87
C PHE A 83 -13.65 -19.49 -8.04
N SER A 84 -14.27 -18.70 -8.92
CA SER A 84 -14.92 -19.21 -10.14
C SER A 84 -13.93 -19.92 -11.07
N PHE A 85 -12.73 -19.36 -11.22
CA PHE A 85 -11.61 -19.96 -11.95
C PHE A 85 -11.23 -21.32 -11.38
N LEU A 86 -11.00 -21.40 -10.07
CA LEU A 86 -10.58 -22.62 -9.39
C LEU A 86 -11.66 -23.70 -9.47
N PHE A 87 -12.93 -23.32 -9.34
CA PHE A 87 -14.07 -24.21 -9.51
C PHE A 87 -14.12 -24.79 -10.92
N LEU A 88 -14.04 -23.96 -11.97
CA LEU A 88 -14.06 -24.41 -13.36
C LEU A 88 -12.83 -25.26 -13.72
N LEU A 89 -11.65 -24.93 -13.19
CA LEU A 89 -10.43 -25.72 -13.39
C LEU A 89 -10.57 -27.11 -12.76
N THR A 90 -11.11 -27.19 -11.54
CA THR A 90 -11.39 -28.45 -10.86
C THR A 90 -12.41 -29.28 -11.64
N LEU A 91 -13.51 -28.66 -12.08
CA LEU A 91 -14.52 -29.30 -12.92
C LEU A 91 -13.90 -29.85 -14.22
N LYS A 92 -12.98 -29.11 -14.85
CA LYS A 92 -12.27 -29.55 -16.05
C LYS A 92 -11.47 -30.81 -15.82
N ILE A 93 -10.72 -30.85 -14.72
CA ILE A 93 -9.90 -32.00 -14.33
C ILE A 93 -10.80 -33.21 -14.03
N LEU A 94 -11.91 -33.00 -13.32
CA LEU A 94 -12.88 -34.05 -12.99
C LEU A 94 -13.53 -34.63 -14.26
N VAL A 95 -14.01 -33.78 -15.18
CA VAL A 95 -14.61 -34.24 -16.44
C VAL A 95 -13.60 -35.03 -17.27
N ALA A 96 -12.37 -34.53 -17.38
CA ALA A 96 -11.32 -35.19 -18.15
C ALA A 96 -10.92 -36.57 -17.57
N ARG A 97 -10.98 -36.75 -16.24
CA ARG A 97 -10.57 -38.00 -15.58
C ARG A 97 -11.69 -39.01 -15.40
N TYR A 98 -12.88 -38.56 -14.99
CA TYR A 98 -13.96 -39.44 -14.54
C TYR A 98 -15.15 -39.48 -15.51
N PHE A 99 -15.48 -38.37 -16.17
CA PHE A 99 -16.72 -38.25 -16.95
C PHE A 99 -16.47 -38.23 -18.46
N LYS A 100 -15.98 -39.34 -19.02
CA LYS A 100 -15.67 -39.47 -20.46
C LYS A 100 -16.86 -39.14 -21.38
N ARG A 101 -18.10 -39.36 -20.94
CA ARG A 101 -19.33 -39.03 -21.68
C ARG A 101 -19.52 -37.53 -21.89
N LEU A 102 -18.97 -36.70 -21.00
CA LEU A 102 -19.02 -35.24 -21.08
C LEU A 102 -17.79 -34.65 -21.79
N SER A 103 -16.96 -35.46 -22.44
CA SER A 103 -15.74 -35.00 -23.10
C SER A 103 -15.97 -33.94 -24.19
N GLY A 104 -17.17 -33.88 -24.78
CA GLY A 104 -17.56 -32.85 -25.74
C GLY A 104 -17.54 -31.42 -25.16
N SER A 105 -17.77 -31.24 -23.87
CA SER A 105 -17.77 -29.90 -23.23
C SER A 105 -16.37 -29.44 -22.79
N LEU A 106 -15.34 -30.31 -22.85
CA LEU A 106 -13.98 -29.99 -22.39
C LEU A 106 -13.35 -28.81 -23.13
N PHE A 107 -13.70 -28.63 -24.41
CA PHE A 107 -13.22 -27.50 -25.20
C PHE A 107 -13.80 -26.17 -24.70
N THR A 108 -15.13 -26.08 -24.58
CA THR A 108 -15.82 -24.88 -24.06
C THR A 108 -15.35 -24.54 -22.66
N LEU A 109 -15.17 -25.55 -21.81
CA LEU A 109 -14.67 -25.37 -20.46
C LEU A 109 -13.21 -24.88 -20.45
N GLY A 110 -12.38 -25.36 -21.39
CA GLY A 110 -11.02 -24.88 -21.59
C GLY A 110 -10.95 -23.40 -21.98
N ILE A 111 -11.81 -22.96 -22.89
CA ILE A 111 -11.95 -21.54 -23.27
C ILE A 111 -12.41 -20.70 -22.07
N ALA A 112 -13.44 -21.15 -21.35
CA ALA A 112 -13.97 -20.44 -20.18
C ALA A 112 -12.90 -20.23 -19.10
N VAL A 113 -12.12 -21.27 -18.78
CA VAL A 113 -11.00 -21.18 -17.83
C VAL A 113 -9.95 -20.16 -18.30
N TYR A 114 -9.61 -20.15 -19.59
CA TYR A 114 -8.61 -19.22 -20.12
C TYR A 114 -9.11 -17.77 -20.13
N LEU A 115 -10.34 -17.52 -20.58
CA LEU A 115 -10.94 -16.17 -20.57
C LEU A 115 -11.02 -15.60 -19.15
N LEU A 116 -11.36 -16.46 -18.18
CA LEU A 116 -11.50 -16.03 -16.80
C LEU A 116 -10.14 -15.78 -16.13
N LEU A 117 -9.11 -16.57 -16.47
CA LEU A 117 -7.73 -16.23 -16.14
C LEU A 117 -7.30 -14.91 -16.76
N PHE A 118 -7.58 -14.70 -18.05
CA PHE A 118 -7.26 -13.44 -18.73
C PHE A 118 -7.92 -12.25 -18.04
N ALA A 119 -9.20 -12.36 -17.68
CA ALA A 119 -9.90 -11.33 -16.91
C ALA A 119 -9.26 -11.06 -15.55
N LEU A 120 -8.86 -12.09 -14.80
CA LEU A 120 -8.15 -11.96 -13.52
C LEU A 120 -6.83 -11.18 -13.65
N VAL A 121 -6.01 -11.56 -14.64
CA VAL A 121 -4.71 -10.92 -14.87
C VAL A 121 -4.88 -9.51 -15.42
N ALA A 122 -5.86 -9.30 -16.31
CA ALA A 122 -6.18 -7.99 -16.86
C ALA A 122 -6.69 -7.03 -15.77
N LEU A 123 -7.61 -7.46 -14.90
CA LEU A 123 -8.13 -6.63 -13.79
C LEU A 123 -6.99 -6.14 -12.88
N THR A 124 -6.02 -7.01 -12.61
CA THR A 124 -4.89 -6.69 -11.73
C THR A 124 -3.84 -5.82 -12.44
N SER A 125 -3.49 -6.17 -13.68
CA SER A 125 -2.41 -5.50 -14.44
C SER A 125 -2.86 -4.16 -15.02
N SER A 126 -4.12 -4.04 -15.44
CA SER A 126 -4.69 -2.80 -15.98
C SER A 126 -4.67 -1.68 -14.95
N HIS A 127 -5.01 -1.96 -13.69
CA HIS A 127 -4.95 -0.96 -12.63
C HIS A 127 -3.52 -0.40 -12.43
N HIS A 128 -2.52 -1.27 -12.41
CA HIS A 128 -1.12 -0.85 -12.32
C HIS A 128 -0.64 -0.10 -13.57
N LEU A 129 -1.07 -0.53 -14.76
CA LEU A 129 -0.69 0.11 -16.02
C LEU A 129 -1.34 1.48 -16.16
N VAL A 130 -2.65 1.58 -15.86
CA VAL A 130 -3.40 2.84 -15.87
C VAL A 130 -2.73 3.83 -14.93
N TRP A 131 -2.40 3.45 -13.68
CA TRP A 131 -1.69 4.36 -12.77
C TRP A 131 -0.34 4.84 -13.33
N ARG A 132 0.44 3.95 -13.96
CA ARG A 132 1.74 4.33 -14.57
C ARG A 132 1.59 5.26 -15.77
N VAL A 133 0.56 5.03 -16.59
CA VAL A 133 0.30 5.81 -17.80
C VAL A 133 -0.39 7.13 -17.48
N THR A 134 -1.28 7.15 -16.49
CA THR A 134 -2.06 8.35 -16.19
C THR A 134 -1.24 9.39 -15.44
N LYS A 135 -0.36 9.03 -14.49
CA LYS A 135 0.53 9.96 -13.73
C LYS A 135 -0.02 11.39 -13.60
N LYS A 136 -1.32 11.53 -13.32
CA LYS A 136 -1.98 12.83 -13.28
C LYS A 136 -1.76 13.37 -11.89
N GLY A 137 -0.82 14.31 -11.79
CA GLY A 137 -0.50 15.04 -10.58
C GLY A 137 0.43 14.29 -9.63
N LYS A 138 1.42 15.01 -9.09
CA LYS A 138 1.99 14.66 -7.80
C LYS A 138 1.04 15.18 -6.73
N VAL A 139 0.94 14.47 -5.61
CA VAL A 139 0.29 15.02 -4.43
C VAL A 139 1.01 16.32 -4.08
N SER A 140 0.28 17.42 -4.11
CA SER A 140 0.80 18.76 -3.86
C SER A 140 -0.28 19.57 -3.19
N TYR A 141 0.08 20.21 -2.09
CA TYR A 141 -0.78 21.21 -1.50
C TYR A 141 -0.84 22.44 -2.41
N SER A 142 -2.02 23.01 -2.58
CA SER A 142 -2.22 24.27 -3.31
C SER A 142 -2.99 25.24 -2.41
N ASP A 143 -2.56 26.49 -2.28
CA ASP A 143 -3.28 27.48 -1.46
C ASP A 143 -4.66 27.87 -2.06
N ALA A 144 -5.07 27.24 -3.16
CA ALA A 144 -6.42 27.35 -3.69
C ALA A 144 -7.42 26.70 -2.72
N PRO A 145 -8.56 27.34 -2.42
CA PRO A 145 -9.56 26.79 -1.52
C PRO A 145 -10.12 25.49 -2.11
N ILE A 146 -9.76 24.36 -1.51
CA ILE A 146 -10.38 23.07 -1.83
C ILE A 146 -11.67 22.94 -1.03
N VAL A 147 -12.76 22.69 -1.75
CA VAL A 147 -14.13 23.05 -1.38
C VAL A 147 -14.77 22.09 -0.37
N ASP A 148 -14.14 20.96 -0.03
CA ASP A 148 -14.78 19.94 0.81
C ASP A 148 -13.85 19.32 1.86
N MET A 149 -13.68 20.05 2.97
CA MET A 149 -12.93 19.59 4.15
C MET A 149 -13.58 18.40 4.85
N GLU A 150 -14.90 18.29 4.80
CA GLU A 150 -15.63 17.18 5.41
C GLU A 150 -15.41 15.89 4.62
N LEU A 151 -15.39 15.96 3.29
CA LEU A 151 -14.96 14.85 2.44
C LEU A 151 -13.49 14.46 2.69
N GLY A 152 -12.59 15.43 2.86
CA GLY A 152 -11.19 15.18 3.23
C GLY A 152 -11.07 14.37 4.54
N LYS A 153 -11.85 14.72 5.56
CA LYS A 153 -11.96 13.99 6.82
C LYS A 153 -12.51 12.57 6.63
N GLN A 154 -13.59 12.43 5.88
CA GLN A 154 -14.21 11.12 5.62
C GLN A 154 -13.26 10.19 4.86
N LEU A 155 -12.55 10.72 3.86
CA LEU A 155 -11.52 9.99 3.12
C LEU A 155 -10.35 9.61 4.02
N LEU A 156 -9.89 10.49 4.91
CA LEU A 156 -8.83 10.17 5.87
C LEU A 156 -9.23 8.96 6.73
N VAL A 157 -10.43 8.99 7.33
CA VAL A 157 -10.93 7.88 8.14
C VAL A 157 -11.08 6.63 7.28
N ALA A 158 -11.80 6.70 6.16
CA ALA A 158 -12.12 5.54 5.33
C ALA A 158 -10.89 4.87 4.68
N LYS A 159 -9.81 5.61 4.43
CA LYS A 159 -8.64 5.11 3.69
C LYS A 159 -7.43 4.89 4.58
N CYS A 160 -7.14 5.81 5.50
CA CYS A 160 -5.92 5.76 6.33
C CYS A 160 -6.14 4.96 7.61
N SER A 161 -7.32 5.05 8.24
CA SER A 161 -7.60 4.35 9.51
C SER A 161 -7.72 2.84 9.36
N VAL A 162 -7.71 2.34 8.12
CA VAL A 162 -7.70 0.90 7.81
C VAL A 162 -6.40 0.25 8.28
N CYS A 163 -5.27 0.98 8.21
CA CYS A 163 -3.94 0.44 8.52
C CYS A 163 -3.24 1.21 9.64
N HIS A 164 -3.58 2.48 9.85
CA HIS A 164 -2.92 3.34 10.83
C HIS A 164 -3.92 3.76 11.91
N PRO A 165 -3.52 3.81 13.20
CA PRO A 165 -4.38 4.36 14.22
C PRO A 165 -4.52 5.87 14.01
N LEU A 166 -5.72 6.42 14.23
CA LEU A 166 -5.99 7.85 14.06
C LEU A 166 -5.10 8.72 14.96
N SER A 167 -4.74 8.23 16.14
CA SER A 167 -3.80 8.89 17.04
C SER A 167 -2.43 9.13 16.42
N ASP A 168 -1.95 8.25 15.54
CA ASP A 168 -0.67 8.43 14.83
C ASP A 168 -0.82 9.30 13.58
N ILE A 169 -1.97 9.20 12.91
CA ILE A 169 -2.27 9.99 11.70
C ILE A 169 -2.47 11.47 12.04
N LEU A 170 -3.00 11.78 13.22
CA LEU A 170 -3.30 13.16 13.61
C LEU A 170 -2.14 13.87 14.34
N LYS A 171 -0.97 13.21 14.45
CA LYS A 171 0.23 13.82 15.04
C LYS A 171 0.65 15.05 14.23
N PRO A 172 0.95 16.19 14.87
CA PRO A 172 1.33 17.40 14.14
C PRO A 172 2.57 17.22 13.27
N ARG A 173 2.52 17.75 12.05
CA ARG A 173 3.65 17.79 11.09
C ARG A 173 3.59 19.02 10.20
N SER A 174 4.75 19.45 9.74
CA SER A 174 4.92 20.47 8.70
C SER A 174 4.15 20.10 7.43
N LYS A 175 3.85 21.11 6.64
CA LYS A 175 3.17 20.98 5.34
C LYS A 175 3.97 20.07 4.40
N GLU A 176 5.27 20.23 4.40
CA GLU A 176 6.24 19.49 3.58
C GLU A 176 6.31 18.02 4.02
N ALA A 177 6.38 17.75 5.32
CA ALA A 177 6.36 16.40 5.86
C ALA A 177 5.04 15.69 5.56
N TRP A 178 3.89 16.38 5.67
CA TRP A 178 2.61 15.83 5.29
C TRP A 178 2.50 15.53 3.80
N GLN A 179 2.91 16.46 2.94
CA GLN A 179 2.89 16.26 1.49
C GLN A 179 3.75 15.06 1.08
N LYS A 180 4.93 14.91 1.68
CA LYS A 180 5.81 13.76 1.46
C LYS A 180 5.17 12.46 1.95
N ALA A 181 4.60 12.44 3.15
CA ALA A 181 3.98 11.25 3.72
C ALA A 181 2.77 10.78 2.92
N VAL A 182 1.83 11.69 2.63
CA VAL A 182 0.62 11.39 1.83
C VAL A 182 1.01 11.02 0.40
N GLY A 183 1.99 11.71 -0.20
CA GLY A 183 2.51 11.36 -1.52
C GLY A 183 3.09 9.95 -1.59
N GLN A 184 3.90 9.56 -0.61
CA GLN A 184 4.42 8.18 -0.51
C GLN A 184 3.31 7.15 -0.31
N MET A 185 2.26 7.48 0.44
CA MET A 185 1.13 6.57 0.62
C MET A 185 0.27 6.47 -0.64
N ALA A 186 0.04 7.57 -1.35
CA ALA A 186 -0.64 7.56 -2.64
C ALA A 186 0.13 6.70 -3.68
N GLU A 187 1.47 6.67 -3.61
CA GLU A 187 2.28 5.78 -4.45
C GLU A 187 2.22 4.30 -4.02
N ARG A 188 2.32 4.02 -2.70
CA ARG A 188 2.36 2.64 -2.19
C ARG A 188 0.99 1.96 -2.15
N ALA A 189 -0.04 2.72 -1.82
CA ALA A 189 -1.43 2.31 -1.70
C ALA A 189 -2.28 2.88 -2.84
N HIS A 190 -1.71 3.00 -4.03
CA HIS A 190 -2.35 3.60 -5.21
C HIS A 190 -3.64 2.91 -5.67
N SER A 191 -3.95 1.72 -5.14
CA SER A 191 -5.22 1.00 -5.37
C SER A 191 -6.32 1.34 -4.37
N MET A 192 -5.99 2.09 -3.32
CA MET A 192 -6.92 2.47 -2.26
C MET A 192 -7.38 3.92 -2.42
N MET A 193 -6.56 4.80 -3.00
CA MET A 193 -6.89 6.21 -3.21
C MET A 193 -6.35 6.72 -4.55
N THR A 194 -7.08 7.67 -5.14
CA THR A 194 -6.68 8.49 -6.28
C THR A 194 -5.81 9.67 -5.83
N ILE A 195 -5.16 10.35 -6.78
CA ILE A 195 -4.37 11.56 -6.48
C ILE A 195 -5.27 12.70 -5.97
N ASP A 196 -6.48 12.85 -6.51
CA ASP A 196 -7.41 13.89 -6.08
C ASP A 196 -7.92 13.64 -4.65
N GLU A 197 -8.26 12.39 -4.30
CA GLU A 197 -8.56 12.00 -2.92
C GLU A 197 -7.35 12.23 -1.99
N ALA A 198 -6.14 11.90 -2.45
CA ALA A 198 -4.92 12.14 -1.67
C ALA A 198 -4.67 13.64 -1.44
N ASN A 199 -4.95 14.50 -2.41
CA ASN A 199 -4.89 15.95 -2.25
C ASN A 199 -5.93 16.43 -1.22
N LEU A 200 -7.19 15.97 -1.29
CA LEU A 200 -8.22 16.30 -0.29
C LEU A 200 -7.80 15.90 1.14
N ILE A 201 -7.23 14.70 1.29
CA ILE A 201 -6.69 14.21 2.56
C ILE A 201 -5.53 15.10 3.04
N LEU A 202 -4.60 15.44 2.15
CA LEU A 202 -3.46 16.30 2.46
C LEU A 202 -3.92 17.68 2.95
N HIS A 203 -4.89 18.28 2.26
CA HIS A 203 -5.49 19.55 2.65
C HIS A 203 -6.11 19.49 4.04
N TYR A 204 -6.92 18.45 4.31
CA TYR A 204 -7.48 18.25 5.63
C TYR A 204 -6.41 18.13 6.73
N LEU A 205 -5.35 17.36 6.49
CA LEU A 205 -4.28 17.18 7.47
C LEU A 205 -3.54 18.48 7.75
N ILE A 206 -3.17 19.24 6.73
CA ILE A 206 -2.42 20.48 6.91
C ILE A 206 -3.24 21.50 7.72
N GLU A 207 -4.50 21.72 7.34
CA GLU A 207 -5.35 22.70 8.03
C GLU A 207 -5.66 22.33 9.50
N ASN A 208 -5.68 21.03 9.83
CA ASN A 208 -6.11 20.57 11.16
C ASN A 208 -4.97 20.08 12.07
N THR A 209 -3.79 19.79 11.51
CA THR A 209 -2.69 19.17 12.28
C THR A 209 -1.36 19.88 12.08
N SER A 210 -1.19 20.78 11.11
CA SER A 210 0.09 21.45 10.98
C SER A 210 0.39 22.34 12.20
N PRO A 211 1.61 22.27 12.75
CA PRO A 211 2.00 23.12 13.86
C PRO A 211 1.83 24.58 13.47
N ARG A 212 1.26 25.38 14.38
CA ARG A 212 1.29 26.83 14.23
C ARG A 212 2.70 27.31 14.54
N LEU A 213 3.55 27.29 13.53
CA LEU A 213 4.87 27.91 13.61
C LEU A 213 4.64 29.41 13.84
N ALA A 214 4.81 29.88 15.07
CA ALA A 214 4.93 31.30 15.32
C ALA A 214 6.17 31.80 14.55
N PRO A 215 6.12 32.97 13.89
CA PRO A 215 7.32 33.53 13.29
C PRO A 215 8.37 33.62 14.39
N ALA A 216 9.53 32.99 14.16
CA ALA A 216 10.62 32.98 15.13
C ALA A 216 10.97 34.43 15.46
N SER A 217 10.47 34.92 16.61
CA SER A 217 10.86 36.22 17.11
C SER A 217 12.37 36.18 17.33
N ALA A 218 13.07 37.24 16.92
CA ALA A 218 14.50 37.36 17.21
C ALA A 218 14.70 37.23 18.73
N GLY A 219 15.25 36.09 19.17
CA GLY A 219 15.37 35.72 20.59
C GLY A 219 14.64 34.44 21.02
N ALA A 220 13.85 33.79 20.16
CA ALA A 220 13.21 32.52 20.49
C ALA A 220 14.26 31.44 20.77
N SER A 221 14.12 30.79 21.93
CA SER A 221 14.97 29.68 22.36
C SER A 221 14.79 28.44 21.47
N PRO A 222 15.76 27.49 21.48
CA PRO A 222 15.58 26.20 20.81
C PRO A 222 14.29 25.48 21.22
N LEU A 223 13.91 25.51 22.51
CA LEU A 223 12.66 24.91 22.99
C LEU A 223 11.42 25.54 22.34
N GLU A 224 11.33 26.87 22.31
CA GLU A 224 10.22 27.60 21.69
C GLU A 224 10.15 27.38 20.18
N ARG A 225 11.30 27.25 19.52
CA ARG A 225 11.39 27.10 18.07
C ARG A 225 11.03 25.68 17.61
N TYR A 226 11.56 24.67 18.30
CA TYR A 226 11.58 23.30 17.79
C TYR A 226 10.57 22.38 18.48
N CYS A 227 10.23 22.61 19.76
CA CYS A 227 9.41 21.69 20.54
C CYS A 227 8.00 22.24 20.81
N LEU A 228 7.90 23.50 21.23
CA LEU A 228 6.62 24.12 21.62
C LEU A 228 5.61 24.37 20.50
N PRO A 229 5.95 24.31 19.19
CA PRO A 229 4.90 24.29 18.16
C PRO A 229 3.97 23.07 18.25
N CYS A 230 4.40 21.99 18.91
CA CYS A 230 3.68 20.72 18.98
C CYS A 230 3.46 20.19 20.41
N HIS A 231 4.35 20.53 21.35
CA HIS A 231 4.37 19.99 22.71
C HIS A 231 4.16 21.08 23.75
N ASP A 232 3.66 20.72 24.93
CA ASP A 232 3.68 21.61 26.08
C ASP A 232 5.06 21.63 26.74
N THR A 233 5.42 22.76 27.34
CA THR A 233 6.59 22.89 28.21
C THR A 233 6.70 21.81 29.28
N THR A 234 5.58 21.42 29.92
CA THR A 234 5.59 20.38 30.94
C THR A 234 5.91 19.03 30.33
N GLU A 235 5.30 18.67 29.20
CA GLU A 235 5.56 17.40 28.51
C GLU A 235 7.05 17.21 28.18
N VAL A 236 7.72 18.30 27.79
CA VAL A 236 9.15 18.27 27.42
C VAL A 236 10.05 18.24 28.66
N LEU A 237 9.78 19.07 29.68
CA LEU A 237 10.75 19.30 30.76
C LEU A 237 10.48 18.50 32.04
N GLU A 238 9.28 17.94 32.24
CA GLU A 238 8.85 17.28 33.49
C GLU A 238 9.69 16.06 33.86
N ILE A 239 10.15 15.28 32.87
CA ILE A 239 10.94 14.08 33.11
C ILE A 239 12.43 14.40 32.87
N PRO A 240 13.30 14.40 33.89
CA PRO A 240 14.73 14.55 33.71
C PRO A 240 15.29 13.41 32.85
N ARG A 241 16.13 13.75 31.88
CA ARG A 241 16.72 12.76 30.96
C ARG A 241 18.22 12.97 30.81
N SER A 242 18.95 11.88 30.55
CA SER A 242 20.38 11.95 30.23
C SER A 242 20.61 12.56 28.85
N ARG A 243 21.87 12.90 28.54
CA ARG A 243 22.26 13.39 27.21
C ARG A 243 21.93 12.37 26.12
N GLU A 244 22.22 11.10 26.37
CA GLU A 244 21.94 9.99 25.43
C GLU A 244 20.44 9.80 25.21
N GLU A 245 19.63 9.94 26.26
CA GLU A 245 18.17 9.86 26.14
C GLU A 245 17.60 11.02 25.34
N TRP A 246 18.11 12.24 25.58
CA TRP A 246 17.71 13.42 24.80
C TRP A 246 18.12 13.31 23.34
N ASP A 247 19.34 12.87 23.06
CA ASP A 247 19.83 12.64 21.70
C ASP A 247 18.92 11.68 20.93
N ALA A 248 18.54 10.55 21.56
CA ALA A 248 17.63 9.59 20.97
C ALA A 248 16.23 10.18 20.67
N ILE A 249 15.68 10.99 21.59
CA ILE A 249 14.36 11.62 21.42
C ILE A 249 14.39 12.68 20.32
N VAL A 250 15.36 13.60 20.34
CA VAL A 250 15.45 14.67 19.34
C VAL A 250 15.76 14.08 17.95
N SER A 251 16.59 13.04 17.87
CA SER A 251 16.80 12.28 16.63
C SER A 251 15.52 11.61 16.13
N GLN A 252 14.68 11.07 17.03
CA GLN A 252 13.38 10.54 16.65
C GLN A 252 12.44 11.64 16.11
N MET A 253 12.50 12.85 16.67
CA MET A 253 11.74 14.00 16.16
C MET A 253 12.24 14.45 14.78
N HIS A 254 13.55 14.46 14.55
CA HIS A 254 14.12 14.67 13.21
C HIS A 254 13.61 13.63 12.20
N MET A 255 13.59 12.35 12.58
CA MET A 255 13.05 11.29 11.73
C MET A 255 11.54 11.47 11.45
N HIS A 256 10.80 12.08 12.38
CA HIS A 256 9.39 12.37 12.22
C HIS A 256 9.16 13.55 11.27
N ASP A 257 9.87 14.66 11.49
CA ASP A 257 9.77 15.88 10.73
C ASP A 257 11.12 16.62 10.65
N PRO A 258 11.90 16.37 9.58
CA PRO A 258 13.24 16.95 9.43
C PRO A 258 13.21 18.45 9.11
N ASP A 259 12.06 18.98 8.70
CA ASP A 259 11.90 20.40 8.39
C ASP A 259 11.68 21.22 9.68
N ILE A 260 11.06 20.62 10.70
CA ILE A 260 10.94 21.21 12.04
C ILE A 260 12.23 21.02 12.82
N VAL A 261 12.80 19.81 12.85
CA VAL A 261 14.04 19.51 13.60
C VAL A 261 15.15 19.13 12.62
N PRO A 262 15.98 20.08 12.16
CA PRO A 262 17.09 19.78 11.26
C PRO A 262 18.19 18.99 11.96
N ASP A 263 18.81 18.04 11.26
CA ASP A 263 19.91 17.20 11.76
C ASP A 263 21.06 18.02 12.36
N LYS A 264 21.43 19.11 11.69
CA LYS A 264 22.49 20.04 12.13
C LYS A 264 22.21 20.77 13.45
N ASP A 265 20.95 20.84 13.87
CA ASP A 265 20.53 21.60 15.05
C ASP A 265 20.27 20.65 16.25
N ILE A 266 20.38 19.32 16.08
CA ILE A 266 20.10 18.32 17.13
C ILE A 266 20.98 18.54 18.36
N ASP A 267 22.30 18.67 18.19
CA ASP A 267 23.23 18.88 19.31
C ASP A 267 22.90 20.17 20.08
N GLU A 268 22.55 21.25 19.38
CA GLU A 268 22.18 22.53 20.01
C GLU A 268 20.91 22.38 20.87
N ILE A 269 19.90 21.67 20.34
CA ILE A 269 18.64 21.41 21.05
C ILE A 269 18.90 20.57 22.30
N VAL A 270 19.65 19.48 22.18
CA VAL A 270 19.97 18.57 23.30
C VAL A 270 20.71 19.32 24.41
N GLU A 271 21.74 20.09 24.06
CA GLU A 271 22.50 20.90 25.03
C GLU A 271 21.64 21.97 25.72
N TYR A 272 20.69 22.55 24.99
CA TYR A 272 19.75 23.50 25.59
C TYR A 272 18.81 22.84 26.61
N LEU A 273 18.24 21.68 26.27
CA LEU A 273 17.31 20.94 27.12
C LEU A 273 17.98 20.47 28.42
N LEU A 274 19.21 19.95 28.32
CA LEU A 274 20.00 19.55 29.49
C LEU A 274 20.22 20.72 30.45
N ARG A 275 20.71 21.86 29.96
CA ARG A 275 20.91 23.06 30.80
C ARG A 275 19.62 23.54 31.45
N LYS A 276 18.49 23.45 30.74
CA LYS A 276 17.19 23.85 31.29
C LYS A 276 16.70 22.90 32.38
N GLN A 277 16.88 21.60 32.24
CA GLN A 277 16.52 20.63 33.27
C GLN A 277 17.44 20.72 34.50
N GLU A 278 18.73 20.93 34.30
CA GLU A 278 19.68 21.17 35.40
C GLU A 278 19.36 22.47 36.17
N GLY A 279 18.99 23.54 35.46
CA GLY A 279 18.57 24.79 36.07
C GLY A 279 17.27 24.67 36.88
N ALA A 280 16.29 23.91 36.39
CA ALA A 280 15.05 23.64 37.11
C ALA A 280 15.29 22.79 38.37
N ALA A 281 16.19 21.80 38.30
CA ALA A 281 16.55 20.96 39.45
C ALA A 281 17.30 21.70 40.57
N LEU A 282 17.86 22.88 40.29
CA LEU A 282 18.53 23.73 41.28
C LEU A 282 17.56 24.68 42.02
N ASP A 283 16.44 25.05 41.39
CA ASP A 283 15.43 25.97 41.94
C ASP A 283 14.45 25.26 42.91
N ASP A 284 14.24 23.94 42.75
CA ASP A 284 13.39 23.11 43.62
C ASP A 284 14.07 22.64 44.94
N ARG A 285 15.26 23.17 45.27
CA ARG A 285 15.99 22.77 46.48
C ARG A 285 15.50 23.63 47.67
N PRO A 286 14.93 23.05 48.75
CA PRO A 286 14.43 23.84 49.87
C PRO A 286 15.57 24.62 50.51
N GLU A 287 15.38 25.93 50.69
CA GLU A 287 16.28 26.78 51.47
C GLU A 287 16.41 26.18 52.87
N SER A 288 17.62 25.75 53.22
CA SER A 288 17.97 25.16 54.52
C SER A 288 18.07 26.22 55.61
#